data_AF-A0A328PS03-F1
#
_entry.id   AF-A0A328PS03-F1
#
_cell.length_a   1.000
_cell.length_b   1.000
_cell.length_c   1.000
_cell.angle_alpha   90.00
_cell.angle_beta   90.00
_cell.angle_gamma   90.00
#
_symmetry.space_group_name_H-M   'P 1'
#
loop_
_entity.id
_entity.type
_entity.pdbx_description
1 polymer ?
#
loop_
_entity_poly.entity_id
_entity_poly.type
_entity_poly.pdbx_seq_one_letter_code
_entity_poly.pdbx_strand_id
1 'polypeptide(L)'
;MNLKDIVEILNFGQFSKPFLNYMGEYLKNESIKQHEEVINYIDVLKLKWAAKYEEALEKIEKAITLSKKRSIDYLLLVEKMDVLVKLSKEKEIKETFYELRNGFSKLPRYLRG
;
A
#
# COMPACT_ATOMS: atom_id res chain seq x y z
N MET A 1 10.60 -12.05 -5.78
CA MET A 1 10.91 -10.82 -5.01
C MET A 1 10.07 -10.79 -3.75
N ASN A 2 10.60 -10.34 -2.61
CA ASN A 2 9.90 -10.37 -1.33
C ASN A 2 9.36 -8.96 -0.95
N LEU A 3 8.48 -8.89 0.06
CA LEU A 3 7.89 -7.62 0.51
C LEU A 3 8.92 -6.65 1.13
N LYS A 4 10.00 -7.18 1.72
CA LYS A 4 11.07 -6.40 2.33
C LYS A 4 11.84 -5.60 1.27
N ASP A 5 12.15 -6.21 0.13
CA ASP A 5 12.84 -5.56 -1.00
C ASP A 5 12.04 -4.35 -1.50
N ILE A 6 10.71 -4.51 -1.57
CA ILE A 6 9.79 -3.43 -1.97
C ILE A 6 9.84 -2.30 -0.96
N VAL A 7 9.74 -2.60 0.34
CA VAL A 7 9.77 -1.59 1.42
C VAL A 7 11.09 -0.82 1.42
N GLU A 8 12.21 -1.48 1.20
CA GLU A 8 13.52 -0.82 1.08
C GLU A 8 13.54 0.18 -0.08
N ILE A 9 12.97 -0.19 -1.23
CA ILE A 9 12.83 0.72 -2.38
C ILE A 9 11.90 1.89 -2.06
N LEU A 10 10.84 1.71 -1.26
CA LEU A 10 9.89 2.77 -0.93
C LEU A 10 10.46 3.86 -0.02
N ASN A 11 11.57 3.60 0.68
CA ASN A 11 12.25 4.62 1.47
C ASN A 11 12.70 5.82 0.63
N PHE A 12 12.81 5.67 -0.71
CA PHE A 12 13.10 6.76 -1.63
C PHE A 12 11.85 7.56 -2.08
N GLY A 13 10.66 7.23 -1.58
CA GLY A 13 9.41 7.93 -1.87
C GLY A 13 9.08 7.98 -3.36
N GLN A 14 8.75 9.17 -3.89
CA GLN A 14 8.41 9.32 -5.31
C GLN A 14 9.57 9.00 -6.27
N PHE A 15 10.82 9.07 -5.82
CA PHE A 15 12.00 8.71 -6.63
C PHE A 15 12.06 7.20 -6.90
N SER A 16 11.30 6.40 -6.16
CA SER A 16 11.15 4.97 -6.38
C SER A 16 10.34 4.63 -7.64
N LYS A 17 9.63 5.61 -8.22
CA LYS A 17 8.69 5.38 -9.34
C LYS A 17 9.29 4.63 -10.54
N PRO A 18 10.52 4.90 -11.03
CA PRO A 18 11.12 4.13 -12.12
C PRO A 18 11.30 2.65 -11.75
N PHE A 19 11.76 2.38 -10.53
CA PHE A 19 11.91 1.01 -10.01
C PHE A 19 10.57 0.32 -9.88
N LEU A 20 9.56 1.00 -9.29
CA LEU A 20 8.22 0.44 -9.16
C LEU A 20 7.56 0.15 -10.52
N ASN A 21 7.81 0.97 -11.55
CA ASN A 21 7.32 0.73 -12.90
C ASN A 21 7.95 -0.52 -13.50
N TYR A 22 9.28 -0.63 -13.45
CA TYR A 22 9.98 -1.82 -13.93
C TYR A 22 9.48 -3.08 -13.22
N MET A 23 9.37 -3.03 -11.89
CA MET A 23 8.88 -4.14 -11.09
C MET A 23 7.43 -4.49 -11.39
N GLY A 24 6.54 -3.50 -11.52
CA GLY A 24 5.14 -3.72 -11.86
C GLY A 24 4.96 -4.45 -13.19
N GLU A 25 5.73 -4.07 -14.22
CA GLU A 25 5.71 -4.76 -15.52
C GLU A 25 6.30 -6.17 -15.44
N TYR A 26 7.42 -6.34 -14.73
CA TYR A 26 8.03 -7.65 -14.51
C TYR A 26 7.05 -8.62 -13.82
N LEU A 27 6.41 -8.17 -12.73
CA LEU A 27 5.50 -8.97 -11.92
C LEU A 27 4.22 -9.37 -12.67
N LYS A 28 3.71 -8.51 -13.56
CA LYS A 28 2.57 -8.83 -14.43
C LYS A 28 2.91 -10.00 -15.36
N ASN A 29 4.14 -10.07 -15.84
CA ASN A 29 4.59 -11.10 -16.78
C ASN A 29 4.79 -12.47 -16.10
N GLU A 30 5.15 -12.51 -14.80
CA GLU A 30 5.37 -13.76 -14.07
C GLU A 30 4.07 -14.52 -13.70
N SER A 31 2.87 -13.93 -13.84
CA SER A 31 1.56 -14.60 -13.69
C SER A 31 1.32 -15.36 -12.37
N ILE A 32 1.87 -14.87 -11.24
CA ILE A 32 1.68 -15.49 -9.91
C ILE A 32 0.68 -14.67 -9.08
N LYS A 33 -0.34 -15.30 -8.47
CA LYS A 33 -1.35 -14.63 -7.63
C LYS A 33 -0.79 -13.76 -6.50
N GLN A 34 0.33 -14.15 -5.89
CA GLN A 34 1.00 -13.34 -4.86
C GLN A 34 1.49 -11.98 -5.40
N HIS A 35 1.72 -11.87 -6.71
CA HIS A 35 2.13 -10.61 -7.33
C HIS A 35 0.97 -9.66 -7.52
N GLU A 36 -0.28 -10.14 -7.57
CA GLU A 36 -1.46 -9.30 -7.71
C GLU A 36 -1.63 -8.33 -6.53
N GLU A 37 -1.40 -8.82 -5.30
CA GLU A 37 -1.41 -7.99 -4.07
C GLU A 37 -0.35 -6.88 -4.14
N VAL A 38 0.85 -7.22 -4.62
CA VAL A 38 1.97 -6.28 -4.78
C VAL A 38 1.71 -5.27 -5.90
N ILE A 39 1.20 -5.71 -7.04
CA ILE A 39 0.88 -4.85 -8.19
C ILE A 39 -0.20 -3.84 -7.77
N ASN A 40 -1.24 -4.28 -7.07
CA ASN A 40 -2.28 -3.39 -6.57
C ASN A 40 -1.72 -2.33 -5.62
N TYR A 41 -0.80 -2.72 -4.73
CA TYR A 41 -0.12 -1.77 -3.85
C TYR A 41 0.74 -0.75 -4.62
N ILE A 42 1.51 -1.19 -5.62
CA ILE A 42 2.28 -0.29 -6.51
C ILE A 42 1.36 0.70 -7.23
N ASP A 43 0.21 0.24 -7.74
CA ASP A 43 -0.74 1.10 -8.42
C ASP A 43 -1.34 2.16 -7.49
N VAL A 44 -1.64 1.80 -6.23
CA VAL A 44 -2.09 2.76 -5.20
C VAL A 44 -1.05 3.86 -5.00
N LEU A 45 0.23 3.50 -4.86
CA LEU A 45 1.32 4.48 -4.71
C LEU A 45 1.40 5.42 -5.91
N LYS A 46 1.26 4.88 -7.12
CA LYS A 46 1.28 5.68 -8.36
C LYS A 46 0.11 6.67 -8.43
N LEU A 47 -1.08 6.25 -8.03
CA LEU A 47 -2.26 7.13 -7.95
C LEU A 47 -2.05 8.23 -6.90
N LYS A 48 -1.55 7.87 -5.71
CA LYS A 48 -1.25 8.82 -4.63
C LYS A 48 -0.23 9.87 -5.07
N TRP A 49 0.87 9.47 -5.70
CA TRP A 49 1.89 10.39 -6.20
C TRP A 49 1.40 11.25 -7.37
N ALA A 50 0.39 10.80 -8.10
CA ALA A 50 -0.29 11.59 -9.12
C ALA A 50 -1.39 12.50 -8.56
N ALA A 51 -1.53 12.59 -7.23
CA ALA A 51 -2.60 13.32 -6.53
C ALA A 51 -4.03 12.86 -6.88
N LYS A 52 -4.19 11.64 -7.38
CA LYS A 52 -5.49 11.00 -7.68
C LYS A 52 -6.02 10.30 -6.42
N TYR A 53 -6.33 11.08 -5.39
CA TYR A 53 -6.58 10.57 -4.04
C TYR A 53 -7.87 9.76 -3.93
N GLU A 54 -8.93 10.15 -4.64
CA GLU A 54 -10.20 9.43 -4.67
C GLU A 54 -10.06 8.06 -5.34
N GLU A 55 -9.38 8.01 -6.50
CA GLU A 55 -9.07 6.76 -7.20
C GLU A 55 -8.18 5.86 -6.34
N ALA A 56 -7.19 6.44 -5.66
CA ALA A 56 -6.32 5.70 -4.74
C ALA A 56 -7.13 5.10 -3.58
N LEU A 57 -8.03 5.87 -2.98
CA LEU A 57 -8.87 5.43 -1.87
C LEU A 57 -9.78 4.27 -2.29
N GLU A 58 -10.46 4.39 -3.43
CA GLU A 58 -11.33 3.33 -3.95
C GLU A 58 -10.54 2.04 -4.19
N LYS A 59 -9.35 2.15 -4.78
CA LYS A 59 -8.48 0.99 -5.04
C LYS A 59 -8.00 0.34 -3.74
N ILE A 60 -7.65 1.13 -2.72
CA ILE A 60 -7.28 0.62 -1.40
C ILE A 60 -8.42 -0.15 -0.76
N GLU A 61 -9.64 0.40 -0.75
CA GLU A 61 -10.80 -0.25 -0.11
C GLU A 61 -11.16 -1.58 -0.78
N LYS A 62 -11.09 -1.64 -2.11
CA LYS A 62 -11.25 -2.89 -2.86
C LYS A 62 -10.17 -3.91 -2.50
N ALA A 63 -8.91 -3.48 -2.46
CA ALA A 63 -7.78 -4.36 -2.15
C ALA A 63 -7.88 -4.94 -0.72
N ILE A 64 -8.20 -4.11 0.27
CA ILE A 64 -8.36 -4.54 1.67
C ILE A 64 -9.52 -5.53 1.81
N THR A 65 -10.65 -5.29 1.13
CA THR A 65 -11.84 -6.16 1.21
C THR A 65 -11.57 -7.57 0.66
N LEU A 66 -10.72 -7.68 -0.37
CA LEU A 66 -10.38 -8.94 -1.02
C LEU A 66 -9.23 -9.71 -0.33
N SER A 67 -8.54 -9.10 0.63
CA SER A 67 -7.31 -9.62 1.20
C SER A 67 -7.51 -10.46 2.47
N LYS A 68 -6.55 -11.36 2.76
CA LYS A 68 -6.56 -12.29 3.91
C LYS A 68 -5.95 -11.71 5.20
N LYS A 69 -5.89 -10.39 5.39
CA LYS A 69 -5.25 -9.72 6.56
C LYS A 69 -3.76 -10.06 6.68
N ARG A 70 -3.00 -9.74 5.64
CA ARG A 70 -1.54 -9.94 5.55
C ARG A 70 -0.76 -8.66 5.81
N SER A 71 0.57 -8.74 5.85
CA SER A 71 1.48 -7.60 5.99
C SER A 71 1.25 -6.49 4.95
N ILE A 72 0.82 -6.83 3.74
CA ILE A 72 0.52 -5.85 2.68
C ILE A 72 -0.73 -5.00 2.98
N ASP A 73 -1.69 -5.53 3.74
CA ASP A 73 -2.91 -4.79 4.10
C ASP A 73 -2.58 -3.65 5.05
N TYR A 74 -1.62 -3.87 5.95
CA TYR A 74 -1.12 -2.82 6.82
C TYR A 74 -0.41 -1.72 6.04
N LEU A 75 0.34 -2.07 4.99
CA LEU A 75 0.92 -1.08 4.09
C LEU A 75 -0.19 -0.28 3.38
N LEU A 76 -1.21 -0.96 2.86
CA LEU A 76 -2.38 -0.30 2.27
C LEU A 76 -3.11 0.60 3.26
N LEU A 77 -3.22 0.22 4.53
CA LEU A 77 -3.82 1.05 5.59
C LEU A 77 -2.97 2.29 5.91
N VAL A 78 -1.64 2.20 5.87
CA VAL A 78 -0.76 3.36 5.99
C VAL A 78 -0.99 4.32 4.83
N GLU A 79 -1.05 3.82 3.59
CA GLU A 79 -1.37 4.65 2.43
C GLU A 79 -2.78 5.23 2.51
N LYS A 80 -3.76 4.44 3.01
CA LYS A 80 -5.14 4.89 3.24
C LYS A 80 -5.16 6.10 4.15
N MET A 81 -4.41 6.06 5.25
CA MET A 81 -4.36 7.15 6.22
C MET A 81 -3.82 8.44 5.58
N ASP A 82 -2.73 8.36 4.80
CA ASP A 82 -2.17 9.53 4.08
C ASP A 82 -3.19 10.10 3.07
N VAL A 83 -3.79 9.23 2.25
CA VAL A 83 -4.84 9.62 1.27
C VAL A 83 -6.04 10.27 1.97
N LEU A 84 -6.53 9.71 3.07
CA LEU A 84 -7.67 10.26 3.81
C LEU A 84 -7.35 11.62 4.42
N VAL A 85 -6.12 11.85 4.87
CA VAL A 85 -5.64 13.17 5.33
C VAL A 85 -5.72 14.18 4.19
N LYS A 86 -5.27 13.82 2.98
CA LYS A 86 -5.39 14.70 1.80
C LYS A 86 -6.83 15.02 1.43
N LEU A 87 -7.75 14.09 1.69
CA LEU A 87 -9.19 14.23 1.45
C LEU A 87 -9.97 14.83 2.62
N SER A 88 -9.31 15.17 3.74
CA SER A 88 -9.95 15.73 4.95
C SER A 88 -11.07 14.84 5.53
N LYS A 89 -10.92 13.51 5.46
CA LYS A 89 -11.92 12.53 5.94
C LYS A 89 -11.66 12.10 7.38
N GLU A 90 -11.91 13.00 8.34
CA GLU A 90 -11.51 12.84 9.76
C GLU A 90 -12.00 11.56 10.45
N LYS A 91 -13.25 11.18 10.18
CA LYS A 91 -13.85 9.98 10.80
C LYS A 91 -13.11 8.71 10.36
N GLU A 92 -12.91 8.57 9.05
CA GLU A 92 -12.22 7.44 8.45
C GLU A 92 -10.74 7.40 8.81
N ILE A 93 -10.09 8.56 9.01
CA ILE A 93 -8.71 8.65 9.53
C ILE A 93 -8.63 7.99 10.90
N LYS A 94 -9.56 8.34 11.80
CA LYS A 94 -9.60 7.81 13.17
C LYS A 94 -9.84 6.30 13.18
N GLU A 95 -10.75 5.81 12.34
CA GLU A 95 -11.02 4.38 12.18
C GLU A 95 -9.77 3.63 11.67
N THR A 96 -9.13 4.16 10.62
CA THR A 96 -7.91 3.58 10.03
C THR A 96 -6.76 3.56 11.05
N PHE A 97 -6.60 4.62 11.85
CA PHE A 97 -5.60 4.68 12.90
C PHE A 97 -5.80 3.59 13.97
N TYR A 98 -7.04 3.38 14.43
CA TYR A 98 -7.30 2.33 15.41
C TYR A 98 -7.03 0.93 14.85
N GLU A 99 -7.35 0.69 13.57
CA GLU A 99 -7.04 -0.59 12.92
C GLU A 99 -5.53 -0.84 12.87
N LEU A 100 -4.75 0.16 12.44
CA LEU A 100 -3.29 0.11 12.44
C LEU A 100 -2.73 -0.13 13.84
N ARG A 101 -3.17 0.66 14.84
CA ARG A 101 -2.71 0.56 16.23
C ARG A 101 -2.97 -0.82 16.83
N ASN A 102 -4.17 -1.35 16.63
CA ASN A 102 -4.57 -2.66 17.18
C ASN A 102 -3.82 -3.82 16.50
N GLY A 103 -3.41 -3.63 15.24
CA GLY A 103 -2.66 -4.62 14.48
C GLY A 103 -1.14 -4.53 14.56
N PHE A 104 -0.59 -3.43 15.09
CA PHE A 104 0.85 -3.14 15.07
C PHE A 104 1.72 -4.25 15.67
N SER A 105 1.25 -4.90 16.74
CA SER A 105 1.96 -6.01 17.39
C SER A 105 2.08 -7.27 16.51
N LYS A 106 1.25 -7.40 15.47
CA LYS A 106 1.24 -8.51 14.50
C LYS A 106 2.14 -8.28 13.30
N LEU A 107 2.60 -7.05 13.08
CA LEU A 107 3.47 -6.72 11.95
C LEU A 107 4.84 -7.36 12.10
N PRO A 108 5.47 -7.87 11.02
CA PRO A 108 6.89 -8.21 11.02
C PRO A 108 7.76 -7.02 11.47
N ARG A 109 8.87 -7.28 12.17
CA ARG A 109 9.76 -6.21 12.69
C ARG A 109 10.24 -5.23 11.62
N TYR A 110 10.50 -5.71 10.41
CA TYR A 110 10.97 -4.88 9.30
C TYR A 110 9.91 -3.90 8.76
N LEU A 111 8.64 -4.01 9.20
CA LEU A 111 7.54 -3.09 8.87
C LEU A 111 7.16 -2.14 10.02
N ARG A 112 7.87 -2.19 11.16
CA ARG A 112 7.56 -1.38 12.35
C ARG A 112 8.43 -0.12 12.48
N GLY A 113 9.25 0.17 11.48
CA GLY A 113 10.22 1.27 11.46
C GLY A 113 9.57 2.62 11.23
#